data_AF-A0A2H0LX34-F1
#
_entry.id   AF-A0A2H0LX34-F1
#
_cell.length_a   1.000
_cell.length_b   1.000
_cell.length_c   1.000
_cell.angle_alpha   90.00
_cell.angle_beta   90.00
_cell.angle_gamma   90.00
#
_symmetry.space_group_name_H-M   'P 1'
#
loop_
_entity.id
_entity.type
_entity.pdbx_description
1 polymer ?
#
loop_
_entity_poly.entity_id
_entity_poly.type
_entity_poly.pdbx_seq_one_letter_code
_entity_poly.pdbx_strand_id
1 'polypeptide(L)'
;MLTLFYKIKTGKRGQLATFLVFILVIFLIFAFVSVNLGKLAVNRTKTSNAADAAALAAGSAASQLLNYMAGYNEMMLLNISGLASQLVLMITVWIVDFALAINWVAGTYLSHYGGSGSVPGYAYKALDSIASLGLGAEIMILMIDGATNIGNSLEDRINDLNPKMPETTRNVARQYGFMNAGINEPKEEYDDWLASNGLSDSDAVWQQYLDEESTFGAFMRTLTNTNKSDGDFLDGNKLSFSWSDERRTQEMTGVNSSGKVQTGQKIRRVTNKVAVATWPMKPLSLEEKDFKNLSNDSGLRDEIKSALGDVGLNWAYKTWVQLGITMAPVTYSMLDIMWVLMALLIVIIGVYLVISAIMWYIYTAACIVYTACCAVPYTAAVCCPVLMPYYCTWLLPAIIQSIIWLAAELAAAIAAEVLVLGVDPDGIPAFMYGSANNDMTVNAEIRRSTTALDDLDYGLWSMNYPDIASYSKVSVDGTGGSRLFPPVQDYWPNIMSVK
;
A
#
# COMPACT_ATOMS: atom_id res chain seq x y z
N MET A 1 -24.60 -2.54 -71.31
CA MET A 1 -25.89 -1.97 -70.85
C MET A 1 -26.53 -1.00 -71.85
N LEU A 2 -25.78 -0.19 -72.60
CA LEU A 2 -26.34 0.79 -73.55
C LEU A 2 -26.96 0.21 -74.83
N THR A 3 -26.64 -1.03 -75.22
CA THR A 3 -27.18 -1.68 -76.44
C THR A 3 -28.56 -2.30 -76.25
N LEU A 4 -29.05 -2.44 -75.01
CA LEU A 4 -30.37 -3.03 -74.72
C LEU A 4 -31.53 -2.05 -74.97
N PHE A 5 -31.24 -0.76 -75.18
CA PHE A 5 -32.26 0.29 -75.33
C PHE A 5 -32.66 0.63 -76.77
N TYR A 6 -31.98 0.07 -77.79
CA TYR A 6 -32.12 0.58 -79.16
C TYR A 6 -33.31 0.03 -79.97
N LYS A 7 -34.09 -0.97 -79.49
CA LYS A 7 -35.04 -1.68 -80.37
C LYS A 7 -36.48 -1.96 -79.88
N ILE A 8 -37.00 -1.25 -78.87
CA ILE A 8 -38.39 -1.50 -78.40
C ILE A 8 -39.33 -0.43 -78.95
N LYS A 9 -39.96 -0.60 -80.12
CA LYS A 9 -40.77 0.43 -80.84
C LYS A 9 -42.30 0.22 -80.68
N THR A 10 -42.86 0.53 -79.51
CA THR A 10 -44.32 0.66 -79.29
C THR A 10 -44.63 1.72 -78.21
N GLY A 11 -45.72 2.49 -78.37
CA GLY A 11 -46.01 3.78 -77.73
C GLY A 11 -46.29 3.83 -76.22
N LYS A 12 -45.68 2.97 -75.39
CA LYS A 12 -45.70 3.04 -73.91
C LYS A 12 -44.29 3.15 -73.30
N ARG A 13 -43.41 3.92 -73.95
CA ARG A 13 -41.95 3.98 -73.66
C ARG A 13 -41.52 4.79 -72.44
N GLY A 14 -42.37 5.67 -71.90
CA GLY A 14 -41.98 6.52 -70.76
C GLY A 14 -41.87 5.77 -69.43
N GLN A 15 -42.69 4.72 -69.24
CA GLN A 15 -42.86 4.08 -67.94
C GLN A 15 -41.62 3.27 -67.49
N LEU A 16 -40.90 2.62 -68.42
CA LEU A 16 -39.72 1.83 -68.09
C LEU A 16 -38.56 2.72 -67.60
N ALA A 17 -38.36 3.88 -68.24
CA ALA A 17 -37.33 4.83 -67.82
C ALA A 17 -37.63 5.41 -66.44
N THR A 18 -38.89 5.79 -66.18
CA THR A 18 -39.32 6.27 -64.86
C THR A 18 -39.14 5.21 -63.78
N PHE A 19 -39.44 3.95 -64.07
CA PHE A 19 -39.25 2.83 -63.14
C PHE A 19 -37.76 2.57 -62.83
N LEU A 20 -36.88 2.61 -63.85
CA LEU A 20 -35.44 2.47 -63.66
C LEU A 20 -34.83 3.61 -62.84
N VAL A 21 -35.26 4.85 -63.09
CA VAL A 21 -34.84 6.01 -62.29
C VAL A 21 -35.31 5.87 -60.85
N PHE A 22 -36.54 5.41 -60.61
CA PHE A 22 -37.07 5.18 -59.27
C PHE A 22 -36.26 4.12 -58.51
N ILE A 23 -35.94 2.98 -59.15
CA ILE A 23 -35.07 1.95 -58.57
C ILE A 23 -33.68 2.53 -58.27
N LEU A 24 -33.10 3.32 -59.17
CA LEU A 24 -31.78 3.91 -58.98
C LEU A 24 -31.76 4.90 -57.79
N VAL A 25 -32.81 5.71 -57.63
CA VAL A 25 -32.98 6.59 -56.47
C VAL A 25 -33.09 5.80 -55.18
N ILE A 26 -33.86 4.71 -55.17
CA ILE A 26 -33.95 3.80 -54.02
C ILE A 26 -32.57 3.22 -53.68
N PHE A 27 -31.83 2.73 -54.67
CA PHE A 27 -30.47 2.20 -54.45
C PHE A 27 -29.51 3.26 -53.90
N LEU A 28 -29.57 4.50 -54.40
CA LEU A 28 -28.78 5.60 -53.86
C LEU A 28 -29.14 5.88 -52.39
N ILE A 29 -30.43 5.92 -52.05
CA ILE A 29 -30.88 6.08 -50.67
C ILE A 29 -30.32 4.96 -49.78
N PHE A 30 -30.43 3.70 -50.20
CA PHE A 30 -29.87 2.56 -49.46
C PHE A 30 -28.34 2.61 -49.32
N ALA A 31 -27.62 3.07 -50.35
CA ALA A 31 -26.18 3.23 -50.30
C ALA A 31 -25.77 4.30 -49.28
N PHE A 32 -26.44 5.47 -49.28
CA PHE A 32 -26.20 6.52 -48.29
C PHE A 32 -26.54 6.06 -46.86
N VAL A 33 -27.67 5.38 -46.68
CA VAL A 33 -28.06 4.80 -45.38
C VAL A 33 -27.01 3.79 -44.91
N SER A 34 -26.50 2.92 -45.79
CA SER A 34 -25.49 1.91 -45.45
C SER A 34 -24.15 2.54 -45.02
N VAL A 35 -23.69 3.60 -45.70
CA VAL A 35 -22.47 4.31 -45.30
C VAL A 35 -22.64 5.02 -43.95
N ASN A 36 -23.81 5.62 -43.70
CA ASN A 36 -24.09 6.28 -42.43
C ASN A 36 -24.20 5.29 -41.27
N LEU A 37 -24.87 4.15 -41.49
CA LEU A 37 -24.91 3.03 -40.52
C LEU A 37 -23.53 2.45 -40.27
N GLY A 38 -22.69 2.34 -41.30
CA GLY A 38 -21.30 1.89 -41.17
C GLY A 38 -20.46 2.83 -40.30
N LYS A 39 -20.57 4.15 -40.49
CA LYS A 39 -19.90 5.15 -39.64
C LYS A 39 -20.38 5.10 -38.19
N LEU A 40 -21.69 4.91 -37.97
CA LEU A 40 -22.25 4.73 -36.63
C LEU A 40 -21.70 3.46 -35.96
N ALA A 41 -21.64 2.35 -36.70
CA ALA A 41 -21.11 1.09 -36.20
C ALA A 41 -19.64 1.24 -35.79
N VAL A 42 -18.80 1.85 -36.64
CA VAL A 42 -17.37 2.10 -36.33
C VAL A 42 -17.22 2.99 -35.09
N ASN A 43 -18.00 4.06 -34.96
CA ASN A 43 -17.94 4.94 -33.78
C ASN A 43 -18.37 4.19 -32.51
N ARG A 44 -19.42 3.37 -32.57
CA ARG A 44 -19.84 2.51 -31.45
C ARG A 44 -18.74 1.53 -31.05
N THR A 45 -18.09 0.89 -32.02
CA THR A 45 -16.97 -0.02 -31.76
C THR A 45 -15.80 0.71 -31.11
N LYS A 46 -15.44 1.91 -31.59
CA LYS A 46 -14.37 2.72 -30.97
C LYS A 46 -14.71 3.12 -29.53
N THR A 47 -15.92 3.61 -29.27
CA THR A 47 -16.35 3.94 -27.90
C THR A 47 -16.43 2.71 -26.99
N SER A 48 -16.79 1.54 -27.54
CA SER A 48 -16.76 0.28 -26.80
C SER A 48 -15.35 -0.12 -26.43
N ASN A 49 -14.45 -0.18 -27.41
CA ASN A 49 -13.03 -0.49 -27.17
C ASN A 49 -12.38 0.50 -26.21
N ALA A 50 -12.80 1.76 -26.24
CA ALA A 50 -12.33 2.78 -25.31
C ALA A 50 -12.81 2.55 -23.88
N ALA A 51 -14.09 2.20 -23.70
CA ALA A 51 -14.62 1.85 -22.39
C ALA A 51 -13.93 0.60 -21.84
N ASP A 52 -13.69 -0.41 -22.68
CA ASP A 52 -12.98 -1.64 -22.31
C ASP A 52 -11.52 -1.36 -21.94
N ALA A 53 -10.80 -0.57 -22.74
CA ALA A 53 -9.42 -0.17 -22.44
C ALA A 53 -9.33 0.67 -21.16
N ALA A 54 -10.28 1.57 -20.92
CA ALA A 54 -10.37 2.36 -19.70
C ALA A 54 -10.58 1.46 -18.48
N ALA A 55 -11.56 0.54 -18.53
CA ALA A 55 -11.85 -0.38 -17.44
C ALA A 55 -10.66 -1.33 -17.17
N LEU A 56 -9.99 -1.83 -18.21
CA LEU A 56 -8.81 -2.68 -18.09
C LEU A 56 -7.64 -1.93 -17.43
N ALA A 57 -7.35 -0.71 -17.88
CA ALA A 57 -6.26 0.10 -17.33
C ALA A 57 -6.54 0.50 -15.87
N ALA A 58 -7.80 0.81 -15.55
CA ALA A 58 -8.24 1.05 -14.18
C ALA A 58 -8.02 -0.19 -13.30
N GLY A 59 -8.47 -1.35 -13.78
CA GLY A 59 -8.27 -2.62 -13.08
C GLY A 59 -6.79 -2.91 -12.84
N SER A 60 -5.94 -2.68 -13.85
CA SER A 60 -4.49 -2.88 -13.73
C SER A 60 -3.84 -1.94 -12.69
N ALA A 61 -4.23 -0.66 -12.65
CA ALA A 61 -3.71 0.29 -11.67
C ALA A 61 -4.16 -0.08 -10.23
N ALA A 62 -5.42 -0.49 -10.07
CA ALA A 62 -5.94 -0.99 -8.80
C ALA A 62 -5.18 -2.25 -8.35
N SER A 63 -5.00 -3.24 -9.23
CA SER A 63 -4.21 -4.45 -8.95
C SER A 63 -2.78 -4.13 -8.54
N GLN A 64 -2.13 -3.15 -9.19
CA GLN A 64 -0.77 -2.76 -8.83
C GLN A 64 -0.69 -2.22 -7.40
N LEU A 65 -1.63 -1.34 -7.00
CA LEU A 65 -1.67 -0.80 -5.65
C LEU A 65 -2.02 -1.86 -4.60
N LEU A 66 -2.94 -2.76 -4.91
CA LEU A 66 -3.24 -3.92 -4.06
C LEU A 66 -2.02 -4.82 -3.86
N ASN A 67 -1.24 -5.05 -4.91
CA ASN A 67 0.00 -5.82 -4.81
C ASN A 67 1.04 -5.14 -3.92
N TYR A 68 1.16 -3.80 -3.98
CA TYR A 68 2.02 -3.07 -3.05
C TYR A 68 1.55 -3.18 -1.61
N MET A 69 0.25 -3.05 -1.34
CA MET A 69 -0.31 -3.24 0.01
C MET A 69 -0.10 -4.65 0.52
N ALA A 70 -0.35 -5.67 -0.32
CA ALA A 70 -0.14 -7.07 0.04
C ALA A 70 1.34 -7.35 0.34
N GLY A 71 2.26 -6.76 -0.43
CA GLY A 71 3.70 -6.85 -0.16
C GLY A 71 4.10 -6.20 1.17
N TYR A 72 3.54 -5.04 1.52
CA TYR A 72 3.75 -4.45 2.85
C TYR A 72 3.16 -5.31 3.97
N ASN A 73 1.98 -5.90 3.75
CA ASN A 73 1.34 -6.79 4.71
C ASN A 73 2.16 -8.06 4.96
N GLU A 74 2.75 -8.64 3.91
CA GLU A 74 3.66 -9.79 4.02
C GLU A 74 4.92 -9.43 4.84
N MET A 75 5.45 -8.22 4.67
CA MET A 75 6.58 -7.74 5.47
C MET A 75 6.22 -7.56 6.95
N MET A 76 4.99 -7.13 7.28
CA MET A 76 4.51 -7.07 8.66
C MET A 76 4.42 -8.49 9.27
N LEU A 77 3.85 -9.43 8.53
CA LEU A 77 3.74 -10.83 8.98
C LEU A 77 5.12 -11.47 9.19
N LEU A 78 6.08 -11.18 8.31
CA LEU A 78 7.46 -11.65 8.44
C LEU A 78 8.16 -11.03 9.66
N ASN A 79 7.98 -9.73 9.87
CA ASN A 79 8.52 -9.01 11.03
C ASN A 79 8.06 -9.67 12.33
N ILE A 80 6.75 -9.92 12.46
CA ILE A 80 6.17 -10.60 13.62
C ILE A 80 6.64 -12.04 13.75
N SER A 81 6.70 -12.79 12.64
CA SER A 81 7.12 -14.19 12.68
C SER A 81 8.59 -14.32 13.11
N GLY A 82 9.44 -13.42 12.60
CA GLY A 82 10.84 -13.29 12.99
C GLY A 82 10.97 -12.96 14.48
N LEU A 83 10.27 -11.91 14.93
CA LEU A 83 10.22 -11.51 16.34
C LEU A 83 9.80 -12.69 17.24
N ALA A 84 8.68 -13.33 16.92
CA ALA A 84 8.13 -14.43 17.73
C ALA A 84 9.11 -15.60 17.88
N SER A 85 9.76 -15.99 16.78
CA SER A 85 10.73 -17.09 16.78
C SER A 85 12.00 -16.76 17.56
N GLN A 86 12.52 -15.54 17.44
CA GLN A 86 13.73 -15.13 18.14
C GLN A 86 13.47 -14.87 19.63
N LEU A 87 12.34 -14.23 19.98
CA LEU A 87 11.96 -13.99 21.36
C LEU A 87 11.79 -15.28 22.16
N VAL A 88 11.20 -16.34 21.58
CA VAL A 88 11.08 -17.64 22.28
C VAL A 88 12.46 -18.16 22.70
N LEU A 89 13.45 -18.09 21.81
CA LEU A 89 14.81 -18.53 22.11
C LEU A 89 15.45 -17.65 23.19
N MET A 90 15.33 -16.33 23.06
CA MET A 90 15.93 -15.41 24.04
C MET A 90 15.27 -15.49 25.41
N ILE A 91 13.94 -15.55 25.49
CA ILE A 91 13.21 -15.70 26.76
C ILE A 91 13.57 -17.04 27.40
N THR A 92 13.75 -18.11 26.62
CA THR A 92 14.19 -19.41 27.16
C THR A 92 15.56 -19.30 27.82
N VAL A 93 16.54 -18.66 27.15
CA VAL A 93 17.87 -18.42 27.73
C VAL A 93 17.78 -17.54 28.96
N TRP A 94 16.98 -16.46 28.88
CA TRP A 94 16.75 -15.54 29.99
C TRP A 94 16.16 -16.24 31.23
N ILE A 95 15.20 -17.14 31.06
CA ILE A 95 14.63 -17.93 32.17
C ILE A 95 15.69 -18.84 32.82
N VAL A 96 16.60 -19.42 32.03
CA VAL A 96 17.70 -20.23 32.57
C VAL A 96 18.66 -19.37 33.39
N ASP A 97 19.06 -18.21 32.86
CA ASP A 97 19.90 -17.25 33.58
C ASP A 97 19.22 -16.76 34.85
N PHE A 98 17.89 -16.61 34.83
CA PHE A 98 17.10 -16.19 35.97
C PHE A 98 17.14 -17.24 37.09
N ALA A 99 16.93 -18.51 36.74
CA ALA A 99 17.03 -19.61 37.67
C ALA A 99 18.46 -19.74 38.26
N LEU A 100 19.49 -19.52 37.45
CA LEU A 100 20.88 -19.50 37.90
C LEU A 100 21.14 -18.33 38.86
N ALA A 101 20.67 -17.12 38.52
CA ALA A 101 20.80 -15.95 39.38
C ALA A 101 20.18 -16.19 40.77
N ILE A 102 18.95 -16.71 40.82
CA ILE A 102 18.30 -17.07 42.09
C ILE A 102 19.12 -18.09 42.88
N ASN A 103 19.61 -19.14 42.20
CA ASN A 103 20.42 -20.17 42.86
C ASN A 103 21.73 -19.60 43.42
N TRP A 104 22.40 -18.70 42.68
CA TRP A 104 23.62 -18.03 43.15
C TRP A 104 23.35 -17.08 44.31
N VAL A 105 22.24 -16.32 44.29
CA VAL A 105 21.80 -15.47 45.41
C VAL A 105 21.52 -16.32 46.65
N ALA A 106 20.76 -17.40 46.51
CA ALA A 106 20.47 -18.32 47.61
C ALA A 106 21.74 -19.00 48.16
N GLY A 107 22.64 -19.44 47.28
CA GLY A 107 23.93 -20.03 47.66
C GLY A 107 24.86 -19.05 48.39
N THR A 108 24.84 -17.76 48.00
CA THR A 108 25.56 -16.70 48.72
C THR A 108 25.05 -16.57 50.15
N TYR A 109 23.72 -16.58 50.33
CA TYR A 109 23.10 -16.52 51.64
C TYR A 109 23.46 -17.74 52.51
N LEU A 110 23.33 -18.95 51.97
CA LEU A 110 23.60 -20.18 52.72
C LEU A 110 25.09 -20.36 53.06
N SER A 111 26.00 -19.99 52.15
CA SER A 111 27.45 -20.10 52.38
C SER A 111 27.97 -19.11 53.42
N HIS A 112 27.32 -17.93 53.56
CA HIS A 112 27.64 -16.97 54.61
C HIS A 112 27.39 -17.54 56.01
N TYR A 113 26.35 -18.35 56.19
CA TYR A 113 26.03 -19.02 57.46
C TYR A 113 26.80 -20.35 57.67
N GLY A 114 27.32 -20.96 56.59
CA GLY A 114 27.98 -22.29 56.63
C GLY A 114 29.49 -22.30 56.94
N GLY A 115 30.15 -21.13 57.02
CA GLY A 115 31.47 -20.98 57.65
C GLY A 115 32.71 -21.51 56.93
N SER A 116 32.63 -22.06 55.71
CA SER A 116 33.82 -22.67 55.05
C SER A 116 34.03 -22.36 53.57
N GLY A 117 33.23 -21.49 52.94
CA GLY A 117 33.35 -21.13 51.52
C GLY A 117 33.80 -19.69 51.29
N SER A 118 34.55 -19.44 50.21
CA SER A 118 34.91 -18.09 49.75
C SER A 118 33.67 -17.34 49.23
N VAL A 119 32.99 -16.65 50.16
CA VAL A 119 31.85 -15.73 49.92
C VAL A 119 32.02 -14.84 48.68
N PRO A 120 33.22 -14.30 48.35
CA PRO A 120 33.38 -13.47 47.15
C PRO A 120 32.98 -14.19 45.85
N GLY A 121 33.23 -15.50 45.72
CA GLY A 121 33.00 -16.23 44.47
C GLY A 121 31.53 -16.39 44.10
N TYR A 122 30.65 -16.56 45.08
CA TYR A 122 29.21 -16.69 44.86
C TYR A 122 28.55 -15.34 44.53
N ALA A 123 28.99 -14.28 45.21
CA ALA A 123 28.52 -12.92 44.96
C ALA A 123 28.85 -12.45 43.54
N TYR A 124 30.07 -12.69 43.04
CA TYR A 124 30.44 -12.34 41.66
C TYR A 124 29.60 -13.10 40.62
N LYS A 125 29.29 -14.38 40.84
CA LYS A 125 28.45 -15.16 39.91
C LYS A 125 26.99 -14.72 39.92
N ALA A 126 26.46 -14.36 41.08
CA ALA A 126 25.12 -13.79 41.19
C ALA A 126 25.03 -12.47 40.43
N LEU A 127 26.03 -11.59 40.59
CA LEU A 127 26.11 -10.31 39.86
C LEU A 127 26.22 -10.51 38.35
N ASP A 128 27.09 -11.39 37.88
CA ASP A 128 27.25 -11.71 36.46
C ASP A 128 25.94 -12.23 35.84
N SER A 129 25.20 -13.06 36.59
CA SER A 129 23.89 -13.57 36.16
C SER A 129 22.84 -12.47 36.11
N ILE A 130 22.82 -11.55 37.09
CA ILE A 130 21.89 -10.40 37.10
C ILE A 130 22.19 -9.44 35.94
N ALA A 131 23.46 -9.17 35.67
CA ALA A 131 23.88 -8.35 34.53
C ALA A 131 23.48 -9.00 33.19
N SER A 132 23.66 -10.32 33.05
CA SER A 132 23.18 -11.07 31.87
C SER A 132 21.66 -10.93 31.67
N LEU A 133 20.89 -10.99 32.75
CA LEU A 133 19.43 -10.81 32.71
C LEU A 133 19.02 -9.40 32.27
N GLY A 134 19.72 -8.38 32.77
CA GLY A 134 19.50 -6.99 32.35
C GLY A 134 19.75 -6.82 30.85
N LEU A 135 20.91 -7.28 30.37
CA LEU A 135 21.26 -7.23 28.95
C LEU A 135 20.27 -8.01 28.08
N GLY A 136 19.88 -9.22 28.48
CA GLY A 136 18.91 -10.02 27.75
C GLY A 136 17.56 -9.31 27.61
N ALA A 137 17.12 -8.64 28.68
CA ALA A 137 15.88 -7.86 28.66
C ALA A 137 15.98 -6.62 27.76
N GLU A 138 17.07 -5.86 27.83
CA GLU A 138 17.31 -4.71 26.96
C GLU A 138 17.27 -5.11 25.48
N ILE A 139 17.88 -6.24 25.12
CA ILE A 139 17.85 -6.76 23.74
C ILE A 139 16.42 -7.13 23.34
N MET A 140 15.64 -7.78 24.21
CA MET A 140 14.23 -8.08 23.94
C MET A 140 13.40 -6.82 23.70
N ILE A 141 13.58 -5.79 24.55
CA ILE A 141 12.91 -4.49 24.40
C ILE A 141 13.26 -3.85 23.06
N LEU A 142 14.54 -3.80 22.70
CA LEU A 142 14.99 -3.27 21.42
C LEU A 142 14.40 -4.03 20.22
N MET A 143 14.23 -5.34 20.35
CA MET A 143 13.58 -6.15 19.32
C MET A 143 12.09 -5.86 19.20
N ILE A 144 11.38 -5.72 20.33
CA ILE A 144 9.96 -5.39 20.33
C ILE A 144 9.71 -3.97 19.81
N ASP A 145 10.48 -2.98 20.27
CA ASP A 145 10.41 -1.59 19.79
C ASP A 145 10.77 -1.51 18.30
N GLY A 146 11.83 -2.19 17.87
CA GLY A 146 12.19 -2.28 16.46
C GLY A 146 11.07 -2.89 15.61
N ALA A 147 10.46 -3.99 16.07
CA ALA A 147 9.34 -4.61 15.39
C ALA A 147 8.10 -3.71 15.35
N THR A 148 7.81 -2.99 16.43
CA THR A 148 6.70 -2.03 16.53
C THR A 148 6.88 -0.87 15.56
N ASN A 149 8.07 -0.26 15.54
CA ASN A 149 8.40 0.85 14.64
C ASN A 149 8.34 0.42 13.16
N ILE A 150 8.80 -0.79 12.83
CA ILE A 150 8.67 -1.35 11.49
C ILE A 150 7.19 -1.60 11.15
N GLY A 151 6.42 -2.19 12.07
CA GLY A 151 4.98 -2.44 11.91
C GLY A 151 4.21 -1.16 11.63
N ASN A 152 4.37 -0.13 12.49
CA ASN A 152 3.75 1.18 12.33
C ASN A 152 4.12 1.84 11.00
N SER A 153 5.41 1.80 10.61
CA SER A 153 5.83 2.39 9.34
C SER A 153 5.25 1.68 8.11
N LEU A 154 5.02 0.37 8.19
CA LEU A 154 4.38 -0.40 7.12
C LEU A 154 2.88 -0.14 7.07
N GLU A 155 2.24 -0.05 8.23
CA GLU A 155 0.83 0.31 8.38
C GLU A 155 0.55 1.71 7.81
N ASP A 156 1.36 2.71 8.17
CA ASP A 156 1.29 4.07 7.64
C ASP A 156 1.36 4.10 6.11
N ARG A 157 2.23 3.26 5.51
CA ARG A 157 2.32 3.15 4.04
C ARG A 157 1.05 2.55 3.43
N ILE A 158 0.46 1.53 4.06
CA ILE A 158 -0.81 0.95 3.61
C ILE A 158 -1.93 2.00 3.72
N ASN A 159 -2.00 2.70 4.85
CA ASN A 159 -2.97 3.75 5.13
C ASN A 159 -2.82 4.96 4.19
N ASP A 160 -1.61 5.29 3.74
CA ASP A 160 -1.36 6.34 2.73
C ASP A 160 -1.76 5.89 1.30
N LEU A 161 -1.56 4.62 0.96
CA LEU A 161 -1.93 4.09 -0.35
C LEU A 161 -3.45 3.87 -0.51
N ASN A 162 -4.15 3.53 0.57
CA ASN A 162 -5.58 3.21 0.55
C ASN A 162 -6.47 4.34 -0.02
N PRO A 163 -6.36 5.60 0.44
CA PRO A 163 -7.12 6.71 -0.14
C PRO A 163 -6.64 7.10 -1.55
N LYS A 164 -5.39 6.77 -1.94
CA LYS A 164 -4.84 7.07 -3.27
C LYS A 164 -5.29 6.07 -4.34
N MET A 165 -5.75 4.88 -3.95
CA MET A 165 -6.18 3.84 -4.89
C MET A 165 -7.36 4.29 -5.78
N PRO A 166 -8.48 4.82 -5.24
CA PRO A 166 -9.56 5.32 -6.07
C PRO A 166 -9.12 6.42 -7.03
N GLU A 167 -8.25 7.33 -6.58
CA GLU A 167 -7.75 8.44 -7.39
C GLU A 167 -6.85 7.97 -8.54
N THR A 168 -5.87 7.11 -8.25
CA THR A 168 -4.90 6.61 -9.24
C THR A 168 -5.61 5.77 -10.30
N THR A 169 -6.46 4.83 -9.87
CA THR A 169 -7.29 3.98 -10.74
C THR A 169 -8.13 4.81 -11.69
N ARG A 170 -8.79 5.85 -11.17
CA ARG A 170 -9.58 6.80 -11.94
C ARG A 170 -8.75 7.58 -12.95
N ASN A 171 -7.61 8.12 -12.55
CA ASN A 171 -6.78 8.95 -13.42
C ASN A 171 -6.23 8.14 -14.60
N VAL A 172 -5.80 6.90 -14.35
CA VAL A 172 -5.38 5.95 -15.39
C VAL A 172 -6.55 5.58 -16.32
N ALA A 173 -7.71 5.23 -15.77
CA ALA A 173 -8.90 4.92 -16.55
C ALA A 173 -9.30 6.06 -17.50
N ARG A 174 -9.27 7.30 -16.99
CA ARG A 174 -9.55 8.50 -17.77
C ARG A 174 -8.55 8.62 -18.92
N GLN A 175 -7.26 8.56 -18.64
CA GLN A 175 -6.21 8.67 -19.65
C GLN A 175 -6.39 7.66 -20.80
N TYR A 176 -6.63 6.39 -20.47
CA TYR A 176 -6.82 5.33 -21.47
C TYR A 176 -8.15 5.42 -22.21
N GLY A 177 -9.24 5.80 -21.52
CA GLY A 177 -10.54 6.04 -22.14
C GLY A 177 -10.48 7.14 -23.18
N PHE A 178 -9.77 8.24 -22.89
CA PHE A 178 -9.57 9.32 -23.83
C PHE A 178 -8.72 8.89 -25.03
N MET A 179 -7.59 8.21 -24.82
CA MET A 179 -6.71 7.74 -25.91
C MET A 179 -7.44 6.83 -26.91
N ASN A 180 -8.42 6.04 -26.45
CA ASN A 180 -9.09 5.05 -27.28
C ASN A 180 -10.46 5.50 -27.81
N ALA A 181 -11.03 6.61 -27.32
CA ALA A 181 -12.37 7.09 -27.71
C ALA A 181 -12.50 7.46 -29.20
N GLY A 182 -11.39 7.44 -29.96
CA GLY A 182 -11.37 7.79 -31.37
C GLY A 182 -11.80 9.24 -31.56
N ILE A 183 -11.13 10.13 -30.83
CA ILE A 183 -11.29 11.56 -30.98
C ILE A 183 -10.83 11.90 -32.40
N ASN A 184 -11.72 12.51 -33.19
CA ASN A 184 -11.26 13.23 -34.37
C ASN A 184 -10.56 14.46 -33.81
N GLU A 185 -9.24 14.39 -33.69
CA GLU A 185 -8.45 15.57 -33.37
C GLU A 185 -8.87 16.69 -34.33
N PRO A 186 -9.08 17.92 -33.84
CA PRO A 186 -9.29 19.05 -34.72
C PRO A 186 -8.04 19.16 -35.59
N LYS A 187 -8.15 18.72 -36.85
CA LYS A 187 -7.08 18.82 -37.82
C LYS A 187 -7.07 20.25 -38.32
N GLU A 188 -6.01 20.99 -38.02
CA GLU A 188 -5.65 22.11 -38.87
C GLU A 188 -5.47 21.53 -40.27
N GLU A 189 -6.12 22.09 -41.29
CA GLU A 189 -5.91 21.60 -42.66
C GLU A 189 -4.40 21.68 -42.95
N TYR A 190 -3.81 20.65 -43.57
CA TYR A 190 -2.37 20.62 -43.81
C TYR A 190 -1.86 21.89 -44.51
N ASP A 191 -2.68 22.51 -45.36
CA ASP A 191 -2.41 23.79 -46.00
C ASP A 191 -2.39 24.97 -45.01
N ASP A 192 -3.27 24.97 -44.00
CA ASP A 192 -3.30 25.96 -42.93
C ASP A 192 -2.09 25.76 -41.99
N TRP A 193 -1.74 24.50 -41.66
CA TRP A 193 -0.54 24.16 -40.87
C TRP A 193 0.76 24.52 -41.61
N LEU A 194 0.82 24.25 -42.91
CA LEU A 194 1.89 24.72 -43.80
C LEU A 194 2.02 26.24 -43.75
N ALA A 195 0.89 26.95 -43.89
CA ALA A 195 0.85 28.41 -43.87
C ALA A 195 1.22 29.01 -42.51
N SER A 196 0.76 28.41 -41.40
CA SER A 196 1.02 28.86 -40.04
C SER A 196 2.47 28.61 -39.61
N ASN A 197 3.11 27.56 -40.14
CA ASN A 197 4.52 27.25 -39.90
C ASN A 197 5.48 27.82 -40.97
N GLY A 198 4.96 28.47 -42.01
CA GLY A 198 5.77 29.01 -43.11
C GLY A 198 6.52 27.92 -43.90
N LEU A 199 5.96 26.72 -43.95
CA LEU A 199 6.53 25.55 -44.61
C LEU A 199 5.99 25.43 -46.04
N SER A 200 6.79 24.85 -46.93
CA SER A 200 6.37 24.49 -48.29
C SER A 200 6.03 23.01 -48.36
N ASP A 201 4.97 22.67 -49.11
CA ASP A 201 4.52 21.29 -49.28
C ASP A 201 5.65 20.38 -49.77
N SER A 202 5.99 19.37 -48.97
CA SER A 202 6.97 18.34 -49.30
C SER A 202 6.69 17.07 -48.51
N ASP A 203 7.13 15.91 -49.01
CA ASP A 203 6.92 14.62 -48.34
C ASP A 203 7.48 14.60 -46.90
N ALA A 204 8.58 15.32 -46.64
CA ALA A 204 9.18 15.44 -45.32
C ALA A 204 8.33 16.29 -44.36
N VAL A 205 7.71 17.35 -44.89
CA VAL A 205 6.82 18.25 -44.15
C VAL A 205 5.45 17.58 -43.90
N TRP A 206 4.97 16.78 -44.84
CA TRP A 206 3.81 15.91 -44.64
C TRP A 206 4.06 14.85 -43.56
N GLN A 207 5.23 14.22 -43.54
CA GLN A 207 5.59 13.29 -42.46
C GLN A 207 5.77 14.00 -41.12
N GLN A 208 6.35 15.20 -41.10
CA GLN A 208 6.42 16.02 -39.89
C GLN A 208 5.02 16.39 -39.37
N TYR A 209 4.09 16.75 -40.24
CA TYR A 209 2.69 16.98 -39.90
C TYR A 209 2.04 15.73 -39.29
N LEU A 210 2.26 14.54 -39.89
CA LEU A 210 1.78 13.26 -39.35
C LEU A 210 2.43 12.88 -38.00
N ASP A 211 3.71 13.19 -37.81
CA ASP A 211 4.46 12.91 -36.59
C ASP A 211 4.05 13.85 -35.44
N GLU A 212 3.82 15.14 -35.74
CA GLU A 212 3.29 16.13 -34.80
C GLU A 212 1.81 15.85 -34.45
N GLU A 213 1.02 15.32 -35.38
CA GLU A 213 -0.35 14.80 -35.15
C GLU A 213 -0.38 13.64 -34.13
N SER A 214 0.72 12.93 -33.88
CA SER A 214 0.69 11.66 -33.15
C SER A 214 0.60 11.75 -31.62
N THR A 215 0.72 12.93 -31.01
CA THR A 215 0.69 13.04 -29.54
C THR A 215 -0.61 13.62 -29.03
N PHE A 216 -1.65 12.78 -29.04
CA PHE A 216 -2.88 12.95 -28.27
C PHE A 216 -2.66 13.48 -26.83
N GLY A 217 -1.53 13.11 -26.20
CA GLY A 217 -1.11 13.59 -24.88
C GLY A 217 -0.64 15.06 -24.82
N ALA A 218 -0.31 15.70 -25.94
CA ALA A 218 -0.04 17.13 -26.04
C ALA A 218 -1.35 17.93 -26.18
N PHE A 219 -2.28 17.46 -27.02
CA PHE A 219 -3.62 18.04 -27.18
C PHE A 219 -4.42 18.02 -25.87
N MET A 220 -4.37 16.93 -25.09
CA MET A 220 -5.06 16.86 -23.80
C MET A 220 -4.53 17.87 -22.76
N ARG A 221 -3.28 18.35 -22.90
CA ARG A 221 -2.70 19.38 -22.01
C ARG A 221 -3.17 20.80 -22.36
N THR A 222 -3.68 21.02 -23.57
CA THR A 222 -4.15 22.34 -24.02
C THR A 222 -5.64 22.57 -23.77
N LEU A 223 -6.41 21.51 -23.51
CA LEU A 223 -7.84 21.63 -23.20
C LEU A 223 -8.05 22.08 -21.75
N THR A 224 -8.73 23.21 -21.58
CA THR A 224 -9.17 23.71 -20.27
C THR A 224 -10.06 22.68 -19.60
N ASN A 225 -9.62 22.08 -18.49
CA ASN A 225 -10.49 21.23 -17.66
C ASN A 225 -11.67 22.09 -17.18
N THR A 226 -12.85 21.86 -17.74
CA THR A 226 -14.05 22.65 -17.41
C THR A 226 -14.70 22.21 -16.10
N ASN A 227 -14.21 21.12 -15.49
CA ASN A 227 -14.64 20.66 -14.17
C ASN A 227 -13.96 21.50 -13.08
N LYS A 228 -14.53 22.67 -12.79
CA LYS A 228 -14.16 23.47 -11.60
C LYS A 228 -14.53 22.78 -10.27
N SER A 229 -15.20 21.63 -10.30
CA SER A 229 -15.69 20.87 -9.14
C SER A 229 -14.94 19.56 -8.88
N ASP A 230 -13.71 19.38 -9.39
CA ASP A 230 -12.90 18.18 -9.10
C ASP A 230 -12.59 18.01 -7.58
N GLY A 231 -12.93 19.00 -6.74
CA GLY A 231 -12.85 18.93 -5.29
C GLY A 231 -14.01 18.18 -4.61
N ASP A 232 -15.17 18.04 -5.26
CA ASP A 232 -16.33 17.34 -4.68
C ASP A 232 -16.45 15.93 -5.27
N PHE A 233 -15.77 15.00 -4.59
CA PHE A 233 -15.71 13.56 -4.84
C PHE A 233 -17.07 12.82 -4.76
N LEU A 234 -18.19 13.53 -4.69
CA LEU A 234 -19.53 13.00 -4.45
C LEU A 234 -20.44 13.03 -5.68
N ASP A 235 -20.22 13.94 -6.64
CA ASP A 235 -21.06 14.07 -7.84
C ASP A 235 -20.45 13.37 -9.07
N GLY A 236 -20.50 12.04 -9.05
CA GLY A 236 -20.47 11.22 -10.28
C GLY A 236 -19.13 11.10 -11.03
N ASN A 237 -18.01 11.59 -10.48
CA ASN A 237 -16.62 11.37 -10.99
C ASN A 237 -16.45 11.53 -12.52
N LYS A 238 -17.27 12.36 -13.14
CA LYS A 238 -17.35 12.50 -14.59
C LYS A 238 -16.38 13.58 -15.03
N LEU A 239 -15.35 13.21 -15.76
CA LEU A 239 -14.47 14.17 -16.44
C LEU A 239 -15.00 14.37 -17.86
N SER A 240 -15.28 15.60 -18.26
CA SER A 240 -15.73 15.90 -19.61
C SER A 240 -14.89 16.96 -20.27
N PHE A 241 -14.47 16.67 -21.49
CA PHE A 241 -13.80 17.62 -22.36
C PHE A 241 -14.76 17.98 -23.49
N SER A 242 -14.83 19.28 -23.79
CA SER A 242 -15.53 19.79 -24.94
C SER A 242 -14.59 20.68 -25.73
N TRP A 243 -14.54 20.47 -27.04
CA TRP A 243 -13.80 21.34 -27.94
C TRP A 243 -14.67 21.68 -29.14
N SER A 244 -14.37 22.83 -29.74
CA SER A 244 -15.02 23.27 -30.96
C SER A 244 -14.08 23.00 -32.13
N ASP A 245 -14.59 22.34 -33.15
CA ASP A 245 -13.90 22.03 -34.40
C ASP A 245 -14.50 22.92 -35.49
N GLU A 246 -13.69 23.71 -36.17
CA GLU A 246 -14.12 24.61 -37.23
C GLU A 246 -14.00 23.92 -38.59
N ARG A 247 -15.08 23.26 -39.01
CA ARG A 247 -15.14 22.57 -40.30
C ARG A 247 -15.49 23.54 -41.40
N ARG A 248 -14.59 23.76 -42.35
CA ARG A 248 -14.92 24.53 -43.56
C ARG A 248 -15.91 23.72 -44.40
N THR A 249 -17.13 24.25 -44.54
CA THR A 249 -18.10 23.69 -45.47
C THR A 249 -18.13 24.59 -46.69
N GLN A 250 -17.86 24.03 -47.88
CA GLN A 250 -18.07 24.76 -49.12
C GLN A 250 -19.58 24.89 -49.33
N GLU A 251 -20.10 26.10 -49.19
CA GLU A 251 -21.48 26.43 -49.53
C GLU A 251 -21.45 27.04 -50.94
N MET A 252 -22.27 26.53 -51.86
CA MET A 252 -22.48 27.24 -53.13
C MET A 252 -23.23 28.53 -52.83
N THR A 253 -22.55 29.67 -52.88
CA THR A 253 -23.15 30.98 -52.61
C THR A 253 -23.85 31.56 -53.84
N GLY A 254 -23.59 31.02 -55.03
CA GLY A 254 -24.35 31.33 -56.24
C GLY A 254 -23.62 30.91 -57.51
N VAL A 255 -24.28 31.05 -58.65
CA VAL A 255 -23.64 30.96 -59.98
C VAL A 255 -23.53 32.39 -60.48
N ASN A 256 -22.32 32.86 -60.76
CA ASN A 256 -22.14 34.22 -61.27
C ASN A 256 -22.69 34.33 -62.71
N SER A 257 -22.80 35.56 -63.23
CA SER A 257 -23.33 35.84 -64.58
C SER A 257 -22.51 35.21 -65.72
N SER A 258 -21.33 34.64 -65.44
CA SER A 258 -20.50 33.89 -66.39
C SER A 258 -20.71 32.37 -66.33
N GLY A 259 -21.66 31.89 -65.53
CA GLY A 259 -21.93 30.46 -65.35
C GLY A 259 -20.93 29.74 -64.44
N LYS A 260 -19.97 30.45 -63.82
CA LYS A 260 -19.07 29.87 -62.83
C LYS A 260 -19.75 29.85 -61.47
N VAL A 261 -19.77 28.66 -60.85
CA VAL A 261 -20.19 28.49 -59.46
C VAL A 261 -19.22 29.25 -58.57
N GLN A 262 -19.72 30.23 -57.82
CA GLN A 262 -19.02 30.82 -56.70
C GLN A 262 -19.29 29.95 -55.47
N THR A 263 -18.23 29.35 -54.94
CA THR A 263 -18.22 28.65 -53.66
C THR A 263 -17.74 29.63 -52.58
N GLY A 264 -18.63 29.94 -51.63
CA GLY A 264 -18.24 30.60 -50.39
C GLY A 264 -17.77 29.56 -49.39
N GLN A 265 -16.68 29.83 -48.68
CA GLN A 265 -16.33 29.04 -47.50
C GLN A 265 -17.11 29.56 -46.30
N LYS A 266 -17.96 28.70 -45.73
CA LYS A 266 -18.58 28.95 -44.43
C LYS A 266 -17.84 28.12 -43.40
N ILE A 267 -17.22 28.80 -42.44
CA ILE A 267 -16.57 28.15 -41.29
C ILE A 267 -17.70 27.65 -40.38
N ARG A 268 -17.79 26.34 -40.17
CA ARG A 268 -18.81 25.70 -39.34
C ARG A 268 -18.20 25.22 -38.04
N ARG A 269 -18.61 25.81 -36.94
CA ARG A 269 -18.20 25.35 -35.61
C ARG A 269 -19.03 24.13 -35.18
N VAL A 270 -18.37 23.00 -34.95
CA VAL A 270 -18.94 21.75 -34.42
C VAL A 270 -18.41 21.54 -33.02
N THR A 271 -19.28 21.48 -32.02
CA THR A 271 -18.86 21.17 -30.65
C THR A 271 -18.86 19.66 -30.46
N ASN A 272 -17.67 19.11 -30.20
CA ASN A 272 -17.49 17.73 -29.81
C ASN A 272 -17.37 17.69 -28.28
N LYS A 273 -17.99 16.70 -27.65
CA LYS A 273 -17.84 16.46 -26.22
C LYS A 273 -17.63 14.98 -25.96
N VAL A 274 -16.59 14.67 -25.19
CA VAL A 274 -16.32 13.33 -24.67
C VAL A 274 -16.32 13.43 -23.16
N ALA A 275 -17.12 12.58 -22.52
CA ALA A 275 -17.15 12.45 -21.08
C ALA A 275 -16.78 11.02 -20.69
N VAL A 276 -15.81 10.90 -19.79
CA VAL A 276 -15.43 9.63 -19.17
C VAL A 276 -15.88 9.72 -17.72
N ALA A 277 -16.87 8.90 -17.37
CA ALA A 277 -17.29 8.69 -16.01
C ALA A 277 -16.67 7.39 -15.51
N THR A 278 -16.08 7.45 -14.34
CA THR A 278 -15.52 6.29 -13.65
C THR A 278 -16.14 6.26 -12.27
N TRP A 279 -16.86 5.20 -11.93
CA TRP A 279 -17.41 5.12 -10.58
C TRP A 279 -16.29 4.68 -9.63
N PRO A 280 -16.16 5.36 -8.48
CA PRO A 280 -15.02 5.13 -7.62
C PRO A 280 -15.08 3.73 -7.03
N MET A 281 -13.92 3.09 -6.95
CA MET A 281 -13.66 2.12 -5.89
C MET A 281 -13.80 2.86 -4.56
N LYS A 282 -14.44 2.24 -3.57
CA LYS A 282 -14.33 2.77 -2.21
C LYS A 282 -12.93 2.43 -1.68
N PRO A 283 -12.34 3.28 -0.83
CA PRO A 283 -11.19 2.86 -0.03
C PRO A 283 -11.52 1.54 0.66
N LEU A 284 -10.53 0.67 0.77
CA LEU A 284 -10.69 -0.60 1.47
C LEU A 284 -11.00 -0.30 2.94
N SER A 285 -12.00 -0.99 3.49
CA SER A 285 -12.13 -1.12 4.93
C SER A 285 -11.05 -2.08 5.38
N LEU A 286 -10.00 -1.54 5.99
CA LEU A 286 -8.89 -2.28 6.57
C LEU A 286 -9.05 -2.27 8.09
N GLU A 287 -8.83 -3.42 8.70
CA GLU A 287 -8.76 -3.60 10.15
C GLU A 287 -7.35 -4.06 10.50
N GLU A 288 -6.68 -3.33 11.36
CA GLU A 288 -5.40 -3.74 11.92
C GLU A 288 -5.62 -4.93 12.87
N LYS A 289 -4.77 -5.94 12.76
CA LYS A 289 -4.66 -7.01 13.75
C LYS A 289 -3.28 -6.90 14.38
N ASP A 290 -3.27 -6.82 15.70
CA ASP A 290 -2.05 -6.75 16.50
C ASP A 290 -1.51 -8.15 16.85
N PHE A 291 -0.33 -8.18 17.48
CA PHE A 291 0.30 -9.43 17.92
C PHE A 291 -0.55 -10.20 18.95
N LYS A 292 -1.29 -9.50 19.81
CA LYS A 292 -2.19 -10.09 20.79
C LYS A 292 -3.36 -10.82 20.12
N ASN A 293 -3.95 -10.24 19.09
CA ASN A 293 -5.01 -10.86 18.29
C ASN A 293 -4.48 -12.14 17.65
N LEU A 294 -3.29 -12.09 17.05
CA LEU A 294 -2.65 -13.26 16.45
C LEU A 294 -2.35 -14.36 17.50
N SER A 295 -1.95 -13.97 18.71
CA SER A 295 -1.69 -14.87 19.83
C SER A 295 -2.97 -15.53 20.40
N ASN A 296 -4.05 -14.78 20.51
CA ASN A 296 -5.27 -15.25 21.18
C ASN A 296 -6.28 -15.93 20.23
N ASP A 297 -6.33 -15.53 18.97
CA ASP A 297 -7.31 -16.06 18.01
C ASP A 297 -6.73 -17.22 17.19
N SER A 298 -7.12 -18.46 17.54
CA SER A 298 -6.74 -19.64 16.79
C SER A 298 -7.34 -19.69 15.38
N GLY A 299 -8.56 -19.17 15.20
CA GLY A 299 -9.21 -19.11 13.90
C GLY A 299 -8.44 -18.21 12.94
N LEU A 300 -7.98 -17.07 13.42
CA LEU A 300 -7.13 -16.16 12.67
C LEU A 300 -5.81 -16.82 12.23
N ARG A 301 -5.15 -17.55 13.13
CA ARG A 301 -3.92 -18.29 12.80
C ARG A 301 -4.15 -19.36 11.74
N ASP A 302 -5.24 -20.12 11.85
CA ASP A 302 -5.58 -21.16 10.89
C ASP A 302 -5.92 -20.55 9.52
N GLU A 303 -6.58 -19.39 9.52
CA GLU A 303 -6.87 -18.64 8.31
C GLU A 303 -5.58 -18.19 7.60
N ILE A 304 -4.63 -17.60 8.34
CA ILE A 304 -3.34 -17.17 7.78
C ILE A 304 -2.55 -18.39 7.28
N LYS A 305 -2.55 -19.51 8.03
CA LYS A 305 -1.89 -20.75 7.61
C LYS A 305 -2.50 -21.30 6.32
N SER A 306 -3.83 -21.28 6.20
CA SER A 306 -4.51 -21.66 4.97
C SER A 306 -4.15 -20.74 3.81
N ALA A 307 -4.13 -19.42 4.05
CA ALA A 307 -3.75 -18.44 3.03
C ALA A 307 -2.30 -18.66 2.54
N LEU A 308 -1.35 -18.85 3.46
CA LEU A 308 0.04 -19.24 3.13
C LEU A 308 0.11 -20.61 2.42
N GLY A 309 -0.88 -21.46 2.65
CA GLY A 309 -1.13 -22.72 1.94
C GLY A 309 -1.18 -22.52 0.43
N ASP A 310 -1.94 -21.51 0.01
CA ASP A 310 -2.31 -21.24 -1.38
C ASP A 310 -1.29 -20.39 -2.14
N VAL A 311 -0.43 -19.66 -1.42
CA VAL A 311 0.62 -18.85 -2.04
C VAL A 311 1.81 -19.73 -2.44
N GLY A 312 2.30 -19.55 -3.67
CA GLY A 312 3.51 -20.18 -4.22
C GLY A 312 4.84 -19.72 -3.59
N LEU A 313 4.88 -19.48 -2.28
CA LEU A 313 6.10 -19.11 -1.56
C LEU A 313 7.11 -20.26 -1.50
N ASN A 314 8.40 -19.92 -1.43
CA ASN A 314 9.45 -20.89 -1.15
C ASN A 314 9.14 -21.63 0.16
N TRP A 315 9.29 -22.96 0.15
CA TRP A 315 9.06 -23.84 1.30
C TRP A 315 9.75 -23.34 2.58
N ALA A 316 10.98 -22.81 2.47
CA ALA A 316 11.74 -22.34 3.62
C ALA A 316 11.08 -21.11 4.25
N TYR A 317 10.66 -20.15 3.43
CA TYR A 317 9.97 -18.94 3.86
C TYR A 317 8.63 -19.28 4.53
N LYS A 318 7.83 -20.14 3.87
CA LYS A 318 6.56 -20.63 4.40
C LYS A 318 6.72 -21.32 5.75
N THR A 319 7.75 -22.15 5.90
CA THR A 319 8.05 -22.84 7.16
C THR A 319 8.40 -21.85 8.28
N TRP A 320 9.21 -20.84 7.99
CA TRP A 320 9.58 -19.80 8.96
C TRP A 320 8.38 -18.97 9.43
N VAL A 321 7.53 -18.52 8.50
CA VAL A 321 6.32 -17.77 8.84
C VAL A 321 5.34 -18.65 9.64
N GLN A 322 5.12 -19.90 9.21
CA GLN A 322 4.28 -20.84 9.95
C GLN A 322 4.80 -21.14 11.36
N LEU A 323 6.13 -21.24 11.52
CA LEU A 323 6.76 -21.39 12.82
C LEU A 323 6.48 -20.18 13.71
N GLY A 324 6.72 -18.96 13.21
CA GLY A 324 6.44 -17.72 13.94
C GLY A 324 4.98 -17.60 14.38
N ILE A 325 4.04 -17.83 13.47
CA ILE A 325 2.59 -17.82 13.77
C ILE A 325 2.23 -18.88 14.82
N THR A 326 2.82 -20.08 14.72
CA THR A 326 2.55 -21.18 15.66
C THR A 326 3.16 -20.90 17.04
N MET A 327 4.28 -20.19 17.08
CA MET A 327 4.95 -19.80 18.31
C MET A 327 4.34 -18.56 18.97
N ALA A 328 3.59 -17.72 18.23
CA ALA A 328 3.02 -16.47 18.77
C ALA A 328 2.28 -16.63 20.12
N PRO A 329 1.43 -17.64 20.35
CA PRO A 329 0.78 -17.83 21.66
C PRO A 329 1.77 -18.12 22.80
N VAL A 330 2.81 -18.91 22.50
CA VAL A 330 3.86 -19.25 23.45
C VAL A 330 4.72 -18.02 23.72
N THR A 331 5.14 -17.30 22.68
CA THR A 331 5.91 -16.06 22.81
C THR A 331 5.18 -15.04 23.68
N TYR A 332 3.89 -14.81 23.42
CA TYR A 332 3.08 -13.87 24.18
C TYR A 332 2.97 -14.29 25.65
N SER A 333 2.67 -15.57 25.91
CA SER A 333 2.63 -16.11 27.28
C SER A 333 3.99 -16.02 27.99
N MET A 334 5.09 -16.20 27.25
CA MET A 334 6.45 -16.08 27.78
C MET A 334 6.81 -14.63 28.12
N LEU A 335 6.33 -13.66 27.35
CA LEU A 335 6.46 -12.23 27.69
C LEU A 335 5.69 -11.92 28.98
N ASP A 336 4.45 -12.39 29.13
CA ASP A 336 3.68 -12.23 30.37
C ASP A 336 4.42 -12.84 31.59
N ILE A 337 4.95 -14.05 31.43
CA ILE A 337 5.74 -14.71 32.47
C ILE A 337 7.00 -13.91 32.79
N MET A 338 7.71 -13.41 31.77
CA MET A 338 8.91 -12.60 31.94
C MET A 338 8.61 -11.34 32.76
N TRP A 339 7.49 -10.65 32.47
CA TRP A 339 7.05 -9.48 33.24
C TRP A 339 6.83 -9.82 34.72
N VAL A 340 6.15 -10.93 34.99
CA VAL A 340 5.95 -11.41 36.37
C VAL A 340 7.27 -11.77 37.05
N LEU A 341 8.19 -12.44 36.34
CA LEU A 341 9.50 -12.84 36.86
C LEU A 341 10.40 -11.62 37.13
N MET A 342 10.35 -10.60 36.28
CA MET A 342 11.05 -9.34 36.50
C MET A 342 10.51 -8.61 37.73
N ALA A 343 9.20 -8.48 37.87
CA ALA A 343 8.60 -7.88 39.06
C ALA A 343 9.00 -8.64 40.33
N LEU A 344 9.00 -9.98 40.28
CA LEU A 344 9.47 -10.82 41.38
C LEU A 344 10.96 -10.58 41.70
N LEU A 345 11.81 -10.47 40.67
CA LEU A 345 13.24 -10.20 40.84
C LEU A 345 13.48 -8.89 41.58
N ILE A 346 12.76 -7.84 41.18
CA ILE A 346 12.86 -6.51 41.78
C ILE A 346 12.47 -6.56 43.25
N VAL A 347 11.39 -7.29 43.58
CA VAL A 347 10.98 -7.52 44.97
C VAL A 347 12.06 -8.29 45.75
N ILE A 348 12.63 -9.36 45.17
CA ILE A 348 13.70 -10.15 45.81
C ILE A 348 14.95 -9.30 46.06
N ILE A 349 15.40 -8.55 45.07
CA ILE A 349 16.55 -7.64 45.19
C ILE A 349 16.26 -6.55 46.23
N GLY A 350 15.06 -5.98 46.22
CA GLY A 350 14.62 -5.00 47.22
C GLY A 350 14.67 -5.54 48.65
N VAL A 351 14.12 -6.74 48.88
CA VAL A 351 14.20 -7.42 50.18
C VAL A 351 15.65 -7.70 50.57
N TYR A 352 16.48 -8.16 49.63
CA TYR A 352 17.89 -8.42 49.88
C TYR A 352 18.65 -7.15 50.27
N LEU A 353 18.39 -6.01 49.61
CA LEU A 353 18.98 -4.71 49.95
C LEU A 353 18.60 -4.26 51.36
N VAL A 354 17.33 -4.43 51.74
CA VAL A 354 16.86 -4.10 53.10
C VAL A 354 17.57 -4.97 54.14
N ILE A 355 17.62 -6.29 53.94
CA ILE A 355 18.33 -7.20 54.85
C ILE A 355 19.82 -6.84 54.94
N SER A 356 20.47 -6.57 53.80
CA SER A 356 21.89 -6.19 53.74
C SER A 356 22.15 -4.89 54.49
N ALA A 357 21.27 -3.89 54.37
CA ALA A 357 21.36 -2.62 55.08
C ALA A 357 21.19 -2.81 56.61
N ILE A 358 20.26 -3.66 57.04
CA ILE A 358 20.07 -4.00 58.46
C ILE A 358 21.32 -4.68 59.01
N MET A 359 21.86 -5.67 58.28
CA MET A 359 23.08 -6.36 58.69
C MET A 359 24.26 -5.39 58.77
N TRP A 360 24.44 -4.53 57.76
CA TRP A 360 25.46 -3.49 57.78
C TRP A 360 25.34 -2.57 59.01
N TYR A 361 24.12 -2.15 59.35
CA TYR A 361 23.87 -1.33 60.53
C TYR A 361 24.26 -2.06 61.82
N ILE A 362 23.85 -3.33 61.98
CA ILE A 362 24.19 -4.16 63.14
C ILE A 362 25.72 -4.33 63.26
N TYR A 363 26.40 -4.67 62.17
CA TYR A 363 27.86 -4.83 62.15
C TYR A 363 28.59 -3.53 62.49
N THR A 364 28.14 -2.41 61.92
CA THR A 364 28.73 -1.10 62.18
C THR A 364 28.54 -0.70 63.64
N ALA A 365 27.34 -0.90 64.20
CA ALA A 365 27.06 -0.66 65.62
C ALA A 365 27.93 -1.54 66.53
N ALA A 366 28.07 -2.84 66.22
CA ALA A 366 28.92 -3.75 66.97
C ALA A 366 30.40 -3.34 66.92
N CYS A 367 30.90 -2.90 65.76
CA CYS A 367 32.25 -2.37 65.63
C CYS A 367 32.46 -1.12 66.48
N ILE A 368 31.52 -0.16 66.42
CA ILE A 368 31.58 1.08 67.23
C ILE A 368 31.62 0.76 68.73
N VAL A 369 30.72 -0.10 69.21
CA VAL A 369 30.66 -0.52 70.62
C VAL A 369 31.99 -1.16 71.03
N TYR A 370 32.53 -2.07 70.22
CA TYR A 370 33.79 -2.73 70.53
C TYR A 370 34.98 -1.75 70.53
N THR A 371 35.07 -0.86 69.55
CA THR A 371 36.11 0.19 69.51
C THR A 371 36.03 1.09 70.74
N ALA A 372 34.81 1.46 71.17
CA ALA A 372 34.61 2.24 72.39
C ALA A 372 35.04 1.47 73.65
N CYS A 373 34.77 0.16 73.74
CA CYS A 373 35.24 -0.69 74.84
C CYS A 373 36.78 -0.83 74.86
N CYS A 374 37.45 -0.89 73.70
CA CYS A 374 38.91 -0.99 73.61
C CYS A 374 39.63 0.35 73.83
N ALA A 375 38.94 1.49 73.70
CA ALA A 375 39.50 2.81 73.98
C ALA A 375 39.68 3.10 75.49
N VAL A 376 39.18 2.22 76.38
CA VAL A 376 39.38 2.34 77.82
C VAL A 376 40.78 1.83 78.19
N PRO A 377 41.67 2.67 78.76
CA PRO A 377 43.12 2.39 78.86
C PRO A 377 43.52 1.22 79.78
N TYR A 378 42.59 0.62 80.53
CA TYR A 378 42.91 -0.45 81.49
C TYR A 378 42.82 -1.88 80.92
N THR A 379 42.27 -2.09 79.72
CA THR A 379 42.09 -3.43 79.11
C THR A 379 42.86 -3.64 77.80
N ALA A 380 43.63 -2.64 77.35
CA ALA A 380 44.33 -2.64 76.06
C ALA A 380 45.38 -3.77 75.89
N ALA A 381 45.83 -4.41 76.97
CA ALA A 381 46.85 -5.46 76.92
C ALA A 381 46.30 -6.89 76.72
N VAL A 382 44.99 -7.13 76.88
CA VAL A 382 44.39 -8.48 76.80
C VAL A 382 43.44 -8.64 75.61
N CYS A 383 42.93 -7.55 75.05
CA CYS A 383 41.85 -7.59 74.05
C CYS A 383 42.29 -7.55 72.57
N CYS A 384 43.56 -7.73 72.22
CA CYS A 384 43.94 -7.92 70.82
C CYS A 384 45.21 -8.77 70.69
N PRO A 385 45.20 -9.84 69.86
CA PRO A 385 45.58 -9.58 68.48
C PRO A 385 44.88 -10.44 67.41
N VAL A 386 45.03 -9.97 66.17
CA VAL A 386 44.93 -10.67 64.87
C VAL A 386 43.57 -10.69 64.17
N LEU A 387 42.45 -11.03 64.80
CA LEU A 387 41.19 -11.20 64.03
C LEU A 387 40.49 -9.88 63.69
N MET A 388 40.62 -8.84 64.52
CA MET A 388 39.78 -7.66 64.42
C MET A 388 40.10 -6.68 63.27
N PRO A 389 41.38 -6.37 62.95
CA PRO A 389 41.69 -5.55 61.79
C PRO A 389 41.15 -6.17 60.51
N TYR A 390 41.17 -7.50 60.41
CA TYR A 390 40.71 -8.23 59.23
C TYR A 390 39.21 -7.98 58.94
N TYR A 391 38.35 -8.09 59.97
CA TYR A 391 36.92 -7.84 59.80
C TYR A 391 36.59 -6.37 59.54
N CYS A 392 37.22 -5.41 60.23
CA CYS A 392 36.90 -4.00 60.02
C CYS A 392 37.49 -3.42 58.72
N THR A 393 38.66 -3.90 58.27
CA THR A 393 39.35 -3.33 57.09
C THR A 393 39.01 -4.01 55.77
N TRP A 394 38.63 -5.29 55.77
CA TRP A 394 38.30 -6.02 54.53
C TRP A 394 36.80 -6.29 54.35
N LEU A 395 36.06 -6.54 55.44
CA LEU A 395 34.63 -6.82 55.34
C LEU A 395 33.84 -5.55 55.00
N LEU A 396 34.19 -4.40 55.59
CA LEU A 396 33.45 -3.15 55.39
C LEU A 396 33.54 -2.65 53.94
N PRO A 397 34.71 -2.59 53.28
CA PRO A 397 34.79 -2.24 51.86
C PRO A 397 34.13 -3.28 50.96
N ALA A 398 34.23 -4.58 51.28
CA ALA A 398 33.55 -5.62 50.51
C ALA A 398 32.03 -5.47 50.57
N ILE A 399 31.47 -5.17 51.74
CA ILE A 399 30.03 -4.91 51.92
C ILE A 399 29.63 -3.62 51.20
N ILE A 400 30.39 -2.53 51.33
CA ILE A 400 30.11 -1.27 50.65
C ILE A 400 30.17 -1.43 49.12
N GLN A 401 31.19 -2.13 48.61
CA GLN A 401 31.31 -2.44 47.19
C GLN A 401 30.12 -3.27 46.71
N SER A 402 29.70 -4.27 47.50
CA SER A 402 28.53 -5.11 47.20
C SER A 402 27.24 -4.28 47.17
N ILE A 403 27.06 -3.36 48.12
CA ILE A 403 25.88 -2.48 48.20
C ILE A 403 25.86 -1.49 47.02
N ILE A 404 26.99 -0.87 46.68
CA ILE A 404 27.08 0.08 45.57
C ILE A 404 26.82 -0.63 44.24
N TRP A 405 27.41 -1.81 44.02
CA TRP A 405 27.16 -2.61 42.82
C TRP A 405 25.71 -3.08 42.75
N LEU A 406 25.15 -3.58 43.85
CA LEU A 406 23.75 -4.02 43.88
C LEU A 406 22.77 -2.84 43.71
N ALA A 407 23.11 -1.65 44.19
CA ALA A 407 22.32 -0.44 43.96
C ALA A 407 22.40 0.03 42.50
N ALA A 408 23.55 -0.11 41.84
CA ALA A 408 23.70 0.16 40.42
C ALA A 408 22.91 -0.84 39.57
N GLU A 409 22.96 -2.13 39.91
CA GLU A 409 22.16 -3.19 39.27
C GLU A 409 20.66 -3.04 39.55
N LEU A 410 20.26 -2.62 40.76
CA LEU A 410 18.87 -2.28 41.05
C LEU A 410 18.43 -1.08 40.21
N ALA A 411 19.28 -0.06 40.05
CA ALA A 411 18.98 1.08 39.19
C ALA A 411 18.85 0.64 37.72
N ALA A 412 19.68 -0.29 37.25
CA ALA A 412 19.56 -0.89 35.92
C ALA A 412 18.29 -1.74 35.78
N ALA A 413 17.92 -2.54 36.79
CA ALA A 413 16.70 -3.34 36.81
C ALA A 413 15.43 -2.46 36.87
N ILE A 414 15.46 -1.35 37.60
CA ILE A 414 14.37 -0.35 37.63
C ILE A 414 14.32 0.41 36.29
N ALA A 415 15.46 0.76 35.70
CA ALA A 415 15.48 1.35 34.36
C ALA A 415 14.91 0.38 33.32
N ALA A 416 15.28 -0.90 33.42
CA ALA A 416 14.71 -1.97 32.62
C ALA A 416 13.21 -2.14 32.90
N GLU A 417 12.73 -2.06 34.14
CA GLU A 417 11.29 -2.10 34.46
C GLU A 417 10.56 -0.93 33.79
N VAL A 418 11.06 0.30 33.91
CA VAL A 418 10.46 1.47 33.26
C VAL A 418 10.46 1.34 31.73
N LEU A 419 11.50 0.73 31.15
CA LEU A 419 11.60 0.46 29.72
C LEU A 419 10.70 -0.71 29.27
N VAL A 420 10.61 -1.79 30.05
CA VAL A 420 9.78 -2.98 29.77
C VAL A 420 8.30 -2.61 29.91
N LEU A 421 7.91 -1.93 31.00
CA LEU A 421 6.55 -1.45 31.21
C LEU A 421 6.11 -0.42 30.16
N GLY A 422 7.07 0.23 29.49
CA GLY A 422 6.80 1.19 28.43
C GLY A 422 6.48 0.56 27.06
N VAL A 423 6.84 -0.70 26.85
CA VAL A 423 6.64 -1.40 25.57
C VAL A 423 5.51 -2.40 25.72
N ASP A 424 4.30 -1.96 25.34
CA ASP A 424 3.11 -2.82 25.32
C ASP A 424 3.20 -3.80 24.13
N PRO A 425 3.38 -5.12 24.38
CA PRO A 425 3.40 -6.10 23.30
C PRO A 425 2.05 -6.21 22.57
N ASP A 426 0.98 -5.66 23.15
CA ASP A 426 -0.32 -5.56 22.49
C ASP A 426 -0.29 -4.55 21.33
N GLY A 427 0.64 -3.59 21.32
CA GLY A 427 0.71 -2.54 20.32
C GLY A 427 1.55 -2.86 19.08
N ILE A 428 2.00 -4.12 18.90
CA ILE A 428 2.83 -4.51 17.75
C ILE A 428 1.91 -4.84 16.57
N PRO A 429 1.90 -4.04 15.48
CA PRO A 429 1.04 -4.30 14.33
C PRO A 429 1.46 -5.59 13.64
N ALA A 430 0.54 -6.55 13.50
CA ALA A 430 0.84 -7.85 12.92
C ALA A 430 0.58 -7.89 11.42
N PHE A 431 -0.61 -7.46 11.01
CA PHE A 431 -1.02 -7.38 9.62
C PHE A 431 -2.33 -6.59 9.51
N MET A 432 -2.63 -6.14 8.30
CA MET A 432 -3.88 -5.51 7.91
C MET A 432 -4.81 -6.54 7.28
N TYR A 433 -6.05 -6.60 7.77
CA TYR A 433 -7.10 -7.48 7.30
C TYR A 433 -8.15 -6.68 6.52
N GLY A 434 -8.54 -7.16 5.34
CA GLY A 434 -9.58 -6.50 4.55
C GLY A 434 -10.97 -6.95 5.02
N SER A 435 -11.96 -6.05 5.06
CA SER A 435 -13.34 -6.48 5.26
C SER A 435 -13.84 -7.36 4.10
N ALA A 436 -14.65 -8.39 4.41
CA ALA A 436 -15.35 -9.20 3.40
C ALA A 436 -16.31 -8.37 2.52
N ASN A 437 -16.68 -7.17 2.96
CA ASN A 437 -17.57 -6.26 2.24
C ASN A 437 -16.84 -5.28 1.31
N ASN A 438 -15.51 -5.43 1.12
CA ASN A 438 -14.76 -4.59 0.21
C ASN A 438 -15.17 -4.86 -1.25
N ASP A 439 -15.81 -3.88 -1.89
CA ASP A 439 -16.16 -3.92 -3.32
C ASP A 439 -15.08 -3.19 -4.14
N MET A 440 -14.28 -3.99 -4.86
CA MET A 440 -13.19 -3.52 -5.71
C MET A 440 -13.60 -3.42 -7.20
N THR A 441 -14.90 -3.35 -7.47
CA THR A 441 -15.42 -3.18 -8.82
C THR A 441 -15.02 -1.81 -9.39
N VAL A 442 -14.46 -1.81 -10.60
CA VAL A 442 -14.24 -0.59 -11.37
C VAL A 442 -15.17 -0.55 -12.57
N ASN A 443 -15.93 0.54 -12.67
CA ASN A 443 -16.83 0.78 -13.80
C ASN A 443 -16.35 2.00 -14.58
N ALA A 444 -16.28 1.88 -15.91
CA ALA A 444 -15.97 2.98 -16.80
C ALA A 444 -17.11 3.15 -17.82
N GLU A 445 -17.64 4.37 -17.90
CA GLU A 445 -18.58 4.79 -18.93
C GLU A 445 -17.95 5.88 -19.77
N ILE A 446 -18.00 5.70 -21.09
CA ILE A 446 -17.58 6.72 -22.04
C ILE A 446 -18.80 7.17 -22.82
N ARG A 447 -19.10 8.47 -22.72
CA ARG A 447 -20.13 9.14 -23.51
C ARG A 447 -19.48 10.06 -24.52
N ARG A 448 -19.92 9.93 -25.76
CA ARG A 448 -19.54 10.83 -26.84
C ARG A 448 -20.81 11.46 -27.40
N SER A 449 -20.89 12.78 -27.25
CA SER A 449 -21.93 13.59 -27.87
C SER A 449 -21.30 14.54 -28.87
N THR A 450 -21.86 14.58 -30.07
CA THR A 450 -21.49 15.58 -31.08
C THR A 450 -22.73 16.44 -31.29
N THR A 451 -22.69 17.72 -30.95
CA THR A 451 -23.86 18.59 -31.11
C THR A 451 -24.11 18.74 -32.61
N ALA A 452 -25.32 18.42 -33.05
CA ALA A 452 -25.78 18.82 -34.37
C ALA A 452 -26.29 20.25 -34.31
N LEU A 453 -26.10 20.99 -35.40
CA LEU A 453 -26.80 22.25 -35.59
C LEU A 453 -28.31 21.98 -35.62
N ASP A 454 -29.07 22.85 -34.97
CA ASP A 454 -30.53 22.87 -34.98
C ASP A 454 -31.16 23.14 -36.37
N ASP A 455 -30.39 23.28 -37.46
CA ASP A 455 -30.92 23.81 -38.73
C ASP A 455 -30.28 23.28 -40.03
N LEU A 456 -29.60 22.12 -40.05
CA LEU A 456 -29.13 21.52 -41.32
C LEU A 456 -29.92 20.28 -41.72
N ASP A 457 -30.99 20.53 -42.48
CA ASP A 457 -31.64 19.57 -43.36
C ASP A 457 -30.85 19.48 -44.67
N TYR A 458 -30.14 18.36 -44.86
CA TYR A 458 -29.42 18.06 -46.10
C TYR A 458 -30.33 17.57 -47.23
N GLY A 459 -31.64 17.78 -47.11
CA GLY A 459 -32.60 17.51 -48.18
C GLY A 459 -32.81 16.04 -48.48
N LEU A 460 -32.26 15.11 -47.68
CA LEU A 460 -32.82 13.76 -47.61
C LEU A 460 -32.47 12.96 -46.34
N TRP A 461 -31.30 13.11 -45.69
CA TRP A 461 -31.06 12.41 -44.40
C TRP A 461 -29.99 13.12 -43.54
N SER A 462 -30.37 14.05 -42.67
CA SER A 462 -29.56 14.36 -41.48
C SER A 462 -29.92 13.35 -40.39
N MET A 463 -28.94 12.55 -39.96
CA MET A 463 -29.11 11.66 -38.80
C MET A 463 -28.41 12.29 -37.60
N ASN A 464 -29.21 12.77 -36.65
CA ASN A 464 -28.73 13.18 -35.35
C ASN A 464 -28.42 11.94 -34.51
N TYR A 465 -27.19 11.83 -34.02
CA TYR A 465 -26.78 10.85 -33.02
C TYR A 465 -26.54 11.58 -31.69
N PRO A 466 -27.61 11.87 -30.93
CA PRO A 466 -27.54 12.81 -29.81
C PRO A 466 -26.61 12.36 -28.68
N ASP A 467 -26.40 11.05 -28.51
CA ASP A 467 -25.42 10.51 -27.57
C ASP A 467 -25.03 9.07 -27.95
N ILE A 468 -23.73 8.75 -27.95
CA ILE A 468 -23.23 7.37 -28.00
C ILE A 468 -22.58 7.09 -26.65
N ALA A 469 -23.20 6.22 -25.85
CA ALA A 469 -22.65 5.75 -24.59
C ALA A 469 -22.19 4.30 -24.72
N SER A 470 -21.02 4.00 -24.17
CA SER A 470 -20.58 2.63 -23.93
C SER A 470 -20.17 2.46 -22.48
N TYR A 471 -20.44 1.27 -21.95
CA TYR A 471 -20.18 0.91 -20.57
C TYR A 471 -19.31 -0.34 -20.54
N SER A 472 -18.26 -0.32 -19.71
CA SER A 472 -17.45 -1.48 -19.42
C SER A 472 -17.22 -1.61 -17.91
N LYS A 473 -17.10 -2.85 -17.46
CA LYS A 473 -16.91 -3.22 -16.06
C LYS A 473 -15.75 -4.18 -15.97
N VAL A 474 -14.78 -3.86 -15.12
CA VAL A 474 -13.73 -4.79 -14.70
C VAL A 474 -13.88 -5.02 -13.21
N SER A 475 -14.05 -6.28 -12.84
CA SER A 475 -13.93 -6.71 -11.47
C SER A 475 -12.48 -7.08 -11.24
N VAL A 476 -11.79 -6.33 -10.39
CA VAL A 476 -10.50 -6.78 -9.87
C VAL A 476 -10.83 -7.68 -8.70
N ASP A 477 -10.82 -8.99 -8.97
CA ASP A 477 -10.89 -9.96 -7.90
C ASP A 477 -9.50 -10.07 -7.29
N GLY A 478 -9.33 -9.51 -6.09
CA GLY A 478 -8.24 -9.93 -5.21
C GLY A 478 -8.66 -11.29 -4.65
N THR A 479 -8.63 -12.32 -5.49
CA THR A 479 -9.29 -13.61 -5.25
C THR A 479 -8.98 -14.15 -3.86
N GLY A 480 -9.99 -14.08 -3.00
CA GLY A 480 -9.96 -14.54 -1.62
C GLY A 480 -10.50 -13.45 -0.72
N GLY A 481 -11.84 -13.38 -0.60
CA GLY A 481 -12.53 -12.44 0.27
C GLY A 481 -11.76 -12.19 1.56
N SER A 482 -11.64 -10.92 1.92
CA SER A 482 -10.97 -10.39 3.12
C SER A 482 -9.43 -10.47 3.23
N ARG A 483 -8.69 -10.96 2.24
CA ARG A 483 -7.22 -11.17 2.39
C ARG A 483 -6.35 -10.23 1.55
N LEU A 484 -5.58 -9.36 2.23
CA LEU A 484 -4.38 -8.71 1.67
C LEU A 484 -3.16 -9.66 1.81
N PHE A 485 -3.27 -10.89 1.31
CA PHE A 485 -2.18 -11.87 1.34
C PHE A 485 -1.75 -12.19 -0.09
N PRO A 486 -0.46 -12.52 -0.30
CA PRO A 486 0.29 -12.08 -1.47
C PRO A 486 -0.30 -12.56 -2.80
N PRO A 487 -0.12 -11.78 -3.89
CA PRO A 487 -0.46 -12.24 -5.22
C PRO A 487 0.32 -13.52 -5.53
N VAL A 488 -0.34 -14.46 -6.21
CA VAL A 488 0.32 -15.60 -6.84
C VAL A 488 1.44 -15.05 -7.73
N GLN A 489 2.70 -15.24 -7.33
CA GLN A 489 3.86 -14.91 -8.14
C GLN A 489 3.92 -15.86 -9.34
N ASP A 490 3.27 -15.47 -10.44
CA ASP A 490 3.68 -15.83 -11.80
C ASP A 490 4.35 -14.63 -12.51
N TYR A 491 4.82 -13.64 -11.74
CA TYR A 491 5.67 -12.56 -12.26
C TYR A 491 7.11 -13.05 -12.44
N TRP A 492 7.33 -13.86 -13.48
CA TRP A 492 8.59 -13.79 -14.20
C TRP A 492 8.60 -12.50 -15.01
N PRO A 493 9.56 -11.57 -14.79
CA PRO A 493 9.77 -10.47 -15.68
C PRO A 493 10.47 -11.01 -16.94
N ASN A 494 9.71 -11.68 -17.82
CA ASN A 494 10.11 -11.73 -19.22
C ASN A 494 9.92 -10.33 -19.77
N ILE A 495 10.96 -9.53 -19.56
CA ILE A 495 11.53 -8.59 -20.51
C ILE A 495 10.92 -8.85 -21.88
N MET A 496 10.19 -7.86 -22.39
CA MET A 496 10.06 -7.65 -23.81
C MET A 496 11.47 -7.76 -24.39
N SER A 497 11.76 -8.88 -25.04
CA SER A 497 12.91 -8.99 -25.91
C SER A 497 12.69 -8.00 -27.05
N VAL A 498 13.30 -6.83 -26.94
CA VAL A 498 13.76 -6.08 -28.10
C VAL A 498 15.26 -6.36 -28.25
N LYS A 499 15.56 -7.65 -28.48
CA LYS A 499 16.32 -8.19 -29.61
C LYS A 499 16.35 -9.71 -29.52
#